data_AF-A0A7J7RSD3-F1
#
_entry.id   AF-A0A7J7RSD3-F1
#
_cell.length_a   1.000
_cell.length_b   1.000
_cell.length_c   1.000
_cell.angle_alpha   90.00
_cell.angle_beta   90.00
_cell.angle_gamma   90.00
#
_symmetry.space_group_name_H-M   'P 1'
#
loop_
_entity.id
_entity.type
_entity.pdbx_description
1 polymer ?
#
loop_
_entity_poly.entity_id
_entity_poly.type
_entity_poly.pdbx_seq_one_letter_code
_entity_poly.pdbx_strand_id
1 'polypeptide(L)'
;MDQLPPARPPLGIEPATRACALTGNRTLTSWFTRRPQPLSHAGRAVLPSCFVLSALPQRTLLMVLDSGSQTKSHLVRLLTYLPGRPIAEVPVGPQLLYEIGRLAATLDKTLEEFHHPKLRCLRREDFIWNLRNVPLLEKYLSALGQNRNREMVEEVLRLFKDEVLPKLSHFRECVNHGDLNDHNILVEPSEPASGEAAFRVSGILDFDDMSCGYYVFEVAIAIMYMMIESRDPMGVGGHVLAGFESVIPLTPAERGALFLLVCGRFCQSLVMAAHSCRLHPENAEYLMITAKTGWKHLQQMFAMGRRAVEDLWFDTARSYGSGVPV
;
A
#
# COMPACT_ATOMS: atom_id res chain seq x y z
N MET A 1 -11.75 -5.71 18.43
CA MET A 1 -12.66 -5.42 17.32
C MET A 1 -12.24 -4.08 16.76
N ASP A 2 -11.28 -4.09 15.85
CA ASP A 2 -10.86 -2.89 15.15
C ASP A 2 -11.97 -2.54 14.14
N GLN A 3 -12.76 -1.53 14.46
CA GLN A 3 -13.73 -0.99 13.51
C GLN A 3 -12.96 -0.32 12.37
N LEU A 4 -13.32 -0.67 11.14
CA LEU A 4 -12.89 0.06 9.95
C LEU A 4 -13.26 1.55 10.10
N PRO A 5 -12.42 2.47 9.63
CA PRO A 5 -12.72 3.89 9.70
C PRO A 5 -13.98 4.21 8.85
N PRO A 6 -14.92 5.04 9.35
CA PRO A 6 -16.05 5.51 8.55
C PRO A 6 -15.55 6.40 7.39
N ALA A 7 -16.22 6.31 6.23
CA ALA A 7 -15.85 7.09 5.06
C ALA A 7 -16.10 8.60 5.25
N ARG A 8 -15.31 9.41 4.54
CA ARG A 8 -15.41 10.87 4.51
C ARG A 8 -16.60 11.31 3.63
N PRO A 9 -17.33 12.37 4.02
CA PRO A 9 -18.42 12.89 3.21
C PRO A 9 -17.91 13.48 1.88
N PRO A 10 -18.71 13.42 0.80
CA PRO A 10 -18.38 14.11 -0.44
C PRO A 10 -18.52 15.62 -0.21
N LEU A 11 -17.43 16.37 -0.33
CA LEU A 11 -17.44 17.82 -0.21
C LEU A 11 -17.09 18.44 -1.57
N GLY A 12 -18.12 19.00 -2.22
CA GLY A 12 -17.96 19.99 -3.28
C GLY A 12 -17.47 21.32 -2.71
N ILE A 13 -16.21 21.37 -2.31
CA ILE A 13 -15.54 22.58 -1.80
C ILE A 13 -14.18 22.73 -2.50
N GLU A 14 -13.87 23.98 -2.85
CA GLU A 14 -12.68 24.43 -3.59
C GLU A 14 -11.35 23.84 -3.07
N PRO A 15 -10.30 23.77 -3.94
CA PRO A 15 -9.05 23.03 -3.68
C PRO A 15 -8.28 23.45 -2.42
N ALA A 16 -8.56 24.61 -1.85
CA ALA A 16 -7.77 25.22 -0.78
C ALA A 16 -8.14 24.74 0.64
N THR A 17 -9.16 23.90 0.84
CA THR A 17 -9.58 23.52 2.20
C THR A 17 -9.99 22.04 2.30
N ARG A 18 -9.02 21.14 2.22
CA ARG A 18 -9.21 19.72 2.60
C ARG A 18 -8.68 19.47 4.01
N ALA A 19 -9.52 19.69 5.02
CA ALA A 19 -9.27 19.18 6.37
C ALA A 19 -9.71 17.71 6.43
N CYS A 20 -8.75 16.79 6.47
CA CYS A 20 -9.05 15.37 6.60
C CYS A 20 -9.18 14.97 8.07
N ALA A 21 -10.38 14.59 8.49
CA ALA A 21 -10.56 13.78 9.69
C ALA A 21 -9.88 12.42 9.43
N LEU A 22 -8.88 12.09 10.24
CA LEU A 22 -8.20 10.81 10.25
C LEU A 22 -8.59 10.07 11.53
N THR A 23 -9.46 9.08 11.40
CA THR A 23 -9.62 8.03 12.42
C THR A 23 -8.47 7.04 12.23
N GLY A 24 -7.36 7.28 12.92
CA GLY A 24 -6.14 6.47 12.82
C GLY A 24 -5.43 6.30 14.17
N ASN A 25 -4.60 5.25 14.26
CA ASN A 25 -3.90 4.77 15.45
C ASN A 25 -3.12 5.88 16.19
N ARG A 26 -3.41 6.09 17.49
CA ARG A 26 -2.84 7.16 18.33
C ARG A 26 -1.30 7.11 18.47
N THR A 27 -0.68 5.96 18.22
CA THR A 27 0.73 5.75 18.57
C THR A 27 1.70 6.17 17.48
N LEU A 28 1.37 5.94 16.20
CA LEU A 28 2.25 6.25 15.06
C LEU A 28 2.34 7.76 14.82
N THR A 29 1.24 8.45 15.06
CA THR A 29 1.13 9.91 14.90
C THR A 29 2.17 10.65 15.72
N SER A 30 2.42 10.22 16.97
CA SER A 30 3.31 10.99 17.86
C SER A 30 4.77 10.97 17.41
N TRP A 31 5.16 10.04 16.53
CA TRP A 31 6.54 9.85 16.10
C TRP A 31 6.98 10.94 15.14
N PHE A 32 6.05 11.47 14.35
CA PHE A 32 6.28 12.55 13.40
C PHE A 32 5.90 13.95 13.98
N THR A 33 5.28 14.03 15.18
CA THR A 33 4.84 15.30 15.82
C THR A 33 5.88 16.05 16.66
N ARG A 34 6.95 15.40 17.14
CA ARG A 34 7.87 16.07 18.09
C ARG A 34 8.92 16.87 17.33
N ARG A 35 8.96 18.19 17.57
CA ARG A 35 10.14 19.02 17.24
C ARG A 35 11.39 18.32 17.77
N PRO A 36 12.54 18.40 17.06
CA PRO A 36 13.80 17.86 17.55
C PRO A 36 14.09 18.48 18.92
N GLN A 37 14.01 17.68 19.98
CA GLN A 37 14.65 18.06 21.24
C GLN A 37 16.16 17.89 21.05
N PRO A 38 16.99 18.84 21.49
CA PRO A 38 18.43 18.67 21.47
C PRO A 38 18.80 17.65 22.53
N LEU A 39 18.80 16.37 22.15
CA LEU A 39 19.47 15.33 22.91
C LEU A 39 20.90 15.24 22.39
N SER A 40 21.82 15.50 23.32
CA SER A 40 23.26 15.37 23.17
C SER A 40 23.65 14.01 22.58
N HIS A 41 24.36 14.05 21.45
CA HIS A 41 25.29 13.03 20.97
C HIS A 41 24.77 11.57 20.91
N ALA A 42 23.83 11.29 20.00
CA ALA A 42 23.70 9.97 19.35
C ALA A 42 22.82 10.05 18.09
N GLY A 43 23.39 9.73 16.92
CA GLY A 43 22.68 9.28 15.70
C GLY A 43 21.60 10.19 15.11
N ARG A 44 21.99 11.17 14.28
CA ARG A 44 21.07 11.80 13.31
C ARG A 44 20.86 10.84 12.14
N ALA A 45 19.70 10.21 12.02
CA ALA A 45 19.22 9.70 10.73
C ALA A 45 18.68 10.90 9.94
N VAL A 46 19.46 11.38 8.96
CA VAL A 46 19.00 12.34 7.97
C VAL A 46 18.33 11.53 6.87
N LEU A 47 17.01 11.56 6.81
CA LEU A 47 16.24 10.98 5.70
C LEU A 47 16.70 11.66 4.39
N PRO A 48 16.96 10.93 3.29
CA PRO A 48 17.37 11.53 2.03
C PRO A 48 16.35 12.59 1.61
N SER A 49 16.86 13.72 1.09
CA SER A 49 16.09 14.90 0.66
C SER A 49 15.02 14.64 -0.41
N CYS A 50 14.96 13.42 -0.96
CA CYS A 50 13.92 12.98 -1.90
C CYS A 50 12.64 12.46 -1.23
N PHE A 51 12.62 12.33 0.10
CA PHE A 51 11.46 11.92 0.85
C PHE A 51 10.96 13.08 1.72
N VAL A 52 9.96 13.81 1.23
CA VAL A 52 9.09 14.57 2.15
C VAL A 52 8.18 13.54 2.82
N LEU A 53 8.76 12.81 3.78
CA LEU A 53 8.12 11.79 4.59
C LEU A 53 7.04 12.41 5.45
N SER A 54 5.83 12.46 4.91
CA SER A 54 4.66 13.08 5.50
C SER A 54 4.86 14.55 5.86
N ALA A 55 3.81 15.29 5.58
CA ALA A 55 3.41 16.42 6.36
C ALA A 55 3.69 16.26 7.87
N LEU A 56 4.77 16.85 8.40
CA LEU A 56 4.98 16.91 9.85
C LEU A 56 3.68 17.43 10.50
N PRO A 57 3.01 16.66 11.36
CA PRO A 57 1.78 17.11 11.98
C PRO A 57 2.06 18.37 12.78
N GLN A 58 1.45 19.47 12.33
CA GLN A 58 1.66 20.79 12.92
C GLN A 58 0.99 20.85 14.29
N ARG A 59 -0.19 20.21 14.43
CA ARG A 59 -0.96 20.06 15.67
C ARG A 59 -1.85 18.80 15.63
N THR A 60 -1.98 18.12 16.78
CA THR A 60 -3.01 17.10 17.02
C THR A 60 -3.96 17.62 18.09
N LEU A 61 -5.26 17.61 17.83
CA LEU A 61 -6.30 18.15 18.69
C LEU A 61 -7.34 17.06 19.01
N LEU A 62 -7.81 17.01 20.25
CA LEU A 62 -9.02 16.28 20.61
C LEU A 62 -10.20 17.25 20.50
N MET A 63 -11.08 17.02 19.53
CA MET A 63 -12.31 17.79 19.35
C MET A 63 -13.48 16.99 19.90
N VAL A 64 -14.32 17.65 20.68
CA VAL A 64 -15.56 17.06 21.21
C VAL A 64 -16.72 17.70 20.46
N LEU A 65 -17.46 16.91 19.70
CA LEU A 65 -18.65 17.34 18.98
C LEU A 65 -19.88 16.94 19.78
N ASP A 66 -20.68 17.93 20.17
CA ASP A 66 -21.98 17.72 20.79
C ASP A 66 -23.08 17.83 19.71
N SER A 67 -23.80 16.74 19.51
CA SER A 67 -24.92 16.66 18.55
C SER A 67 -26.28 16.82 19.22
N GLY A 68 -26.33 17.22 20.51
CA GLY A 68 -27.55 17.37 21.30
C GLY A 68 -28.11 16.04 21.83
N SER A 69 -27.94 14.93 21.11
CA SER A 69 -28.33 13.58 21.56
C SER A 69 -27.16 12.71 22.03
N GLN A 70 -25.93 13.01 21.59
CA GLN A 70 -24.71 12.32 21.99
C GLN A 70 -23.49 13.25 21.85
N THR A 71 -22.56 13.12 22.79
CA THR A 71 -21.23 13.72 22.71
C THR A 71 -20.26 12.71 22.10
N LYS A 72 -19.60 13.06 20.99
CA LYS A 72 -18.57 12.23 20.35
C LYS A 72 -17.24 12.95 20.33
N SER A 73 -16.18 12.24 20.75
CA SER A 73 -14.81 12.76 20.74
C SER A 73 -14.07 12.28 19.49
N HIS A 74 -13.53 13.22 18.73
CA HIS A 74 -12.78 13.01 17.49
C HIS A 74 -11.34 13.48 17.65
N LEU A 75 -10.39 12.72 17.11
CA LEU A 75 -9.01 13.17 17.00
C LEU A 75 -8.84 13.87 15.64
N VAL A 76 -8.35 15.10 15.65
CA VAL A 76 -8.12 15.89 14.43
C VAL A 76 -6.63 16.21 14.31
N ARG A 77 -6.07 16.01 13.12
CA ARG A 77 -4.66 16.24 12.82
C ARG A 77 -4.54 17.30 11.72
N LEU A 78 -3.71 18.31 11.96
CA LEU A 78 -3.33 19.27 10.93
C LEU A 78 -2.01 18.86 10.31
N LEU A 79 -2.02 18.65 9.00
CA LEU A 79 -0.89 18.18 8.20
C LEU A 79 -0.50 19.28 7.19
N THR A 80 0.79 19.48 6.95
CA THR A 80 1.30 20.23 5.78
C THR A 80 0.81 19.62 4.47
N TYR A 81 0.35 20.44 3.54
CA TYR A 81 -0.02 19.96 2.21
C TYR A 81 1.21 19.57 1.40
N LEU A 82 1.19 18.41 0.73
CA LEU A 82 2.21 18.00 -0.23
C LEU A 82 1.73 18.25 -1.66
N PRO A 83 2.51 18.94 -2.51
CA PRO A 83 2.16 19.14 -3.91
C PRO A 83 2.27 17.84 -4.72
N GLY A 84 1.51 17.79 -5.81
CA GLY A 84 1.40 16.62 -6.69
C GLY A 84 -0.04 16.15 -6.82
N ARG A 85 -0.24 15.14 -7.67
CA ARG A 85 -1.53 14.45 -7.84
C ARG A 85 -1.35 12.95 -7.60
N PRO A 86 -2.38 12.24 -7.12
CA PRO A 86 -2.34 10.79 -7.01
C PRO A 86 -2.00 10.12 -8.34
N ILE A 87 -1.28 9.00 -8.29
CA ILE A 87 -0.93 8.25 -9.50
C ILE A 87 -2.17 7.68 -10.21
N ALA A 88 -3.26 7.42 -9.50
CA ALA A 88 -4.57 7.06 -10.07
C ALA A 88 -5.11 8.09 -11.09
N GLU A 89 -4.57 9.30 -11.11
CA GLU A 89 -4.99 10.39 -12.00
C GLU A 89 -4.08 10.58 -13.22
N VAL A 90 -3.09 9.71 -13.44
CA VAL A 90 -2.14 9.83 -14.55
C VAL A 90 -1.95 8.52 -15.32
N PRO A 91 -1.53 8.56 -16.59
CA PRO A 91 -1.12 7.36 -17.29
C PRO A 91 0.09 6.70 -16.63
N VAL A 92 -0.02 5.41 -16.33
CA VAL A 92 1.06 4.62 -15.73
C VAL A 92 1.81 3.83 -16.81
N GLY A 93 3.06 4.21 -17.07
CA GLY A 93 3.96 3.55 -18.01
C GLY A 93 5.13 2.81 -17.34
N PRO A 94 5.89 2.00 -18.10
CA PRO A 94 7.00 1.18 -17.59
C PRO A 94 8.02 1.92 -16.71
N GLN A 95 8.42 3.13 -17.11
CA GLN A 95 9.38 3.91 -16.35
C GLN A 95 8.83 4.32 -14.98
N LEU A 96 7.56 4.75 -14.91
CA LEU A 96 6.92 5.13 -13.65
C LEU A 96 6.74 3.91 -12.74
N LEU A 97 6.40 2.74 -13.30
CA LEU A 97 6.32 1.48 -12.56
C LEU A 97 7.67 1.09 -11.93
N TYR A 98 8.76 1.22 -12.69
CA TYR A 98 10.11 1.02 -12.16
C TYR A 98 10.42 2.00 -11.01
N GLU A 99 10.09 3.28 -11.18
CA GLU A 99 10.29 4.30 -10.14
C GLU A 99 9.50 3.99 -8.85
N ILE A 100 8.28 3.44 -8.96
CA ILE A 100 7.46 3.03 -7.81
C ILE A 100 8.07 1.82 -7.09
N GLY A 101 8.57 0.83 -7.83
CA GLY A 101 9.31 -0.28 -7.24
C GLY A 101 10.51 0.21 -6.44
N ARG A 102 11.28 1.11 -7.03
CA ARG A 102 12.46 1.73 -6.39
C ARG A 102 12.07 2.55 -5.16
N LEU A 103 10.96 3.27 -5.23
CA LEU A 103 10.40 4.04 -4.12
C LEU A 103 10.06 3.12 -2.94
N ALA A 104 9.32 2.04 -3.19
CA ALA A 104 8.90 1.09 -2.16
C ALA A 104 10.12 0.49 -1.43
N ALA A 105 11.12 0.02 -2.18
CA ALA A 105 12.34 -0.54 -1.59
C ALA A 105 13.15 0.50 -0.80
N THR A 106 13.22 1.73 -1.32
CA THR A 106 13.93 2.81 -0.64
C THR A 106 13.22 3.23 0.65
N LEU A 107 11.89 3.24 0.65
CA LEU A 107 11.08 3.49 1.84
C LEU A 107 11.35 2.42 2.92
N ASP A 108 11.30 1.13 2.55
CA ASP A 108 11.56 0.05 3.50
C ASP A 108 12.97 0.15 4.11
N LYS A 109 14.01 0.42 3.30
CA LYS A 109 15.37 0.67 3.82
C LYS A 109 15.43 1.85 4.77
N THR A 110 14.73 2.92 4.43
CA THR A 110 14.68 4.14 5.24
C THR A 110 14.01 3.88 6.59
N LEU A 111 12.98 3.03 6.61
CA LEU A 111 12.28 2.62 7.82
C LEU A 111 13.06 1.59 8.66
N GLU A 112 13.99 0.84 8.06
CA GLU A 112 14.91 -0.06 8.78
C GLU A 112 15.84 0.72 9.73
N GLU A 113 16.32 1.89 9.29
CA GLU A 113 17.15 2.79 10.10
C GLU A 113 16.36 3.59 11.15
N PHE A 114 15.03 3.53 11.10
CA PHE A 114 14.18 4.30 12.00
C PHE A 114 14.09 3.64 13.38
N HIS A 115 14.52 4.37 14.42
CA HIS A 115 14.46 3.93 15.81
C HIS A 115 13.47 4.77 16.62
N HIS A 116 12.49 4.12 17.24
CA HIS A 116 11.56 4.78 18.17
C HIS A 116 11.19 3.88 19.36
N PRO A 117 11.10 4.41 20.60
CA PRO A 117 10.79 3.61 21.80
C PRO A 117 9.47 2.82 21.73
N LYS A 118 8.53 3.27 20.89
CA LYS A 118 7.23 2.64 20.69
C LYS A 118 7.15 1.75 19.45
N LEU A 119 8.26 1.45 18.76
CA LEU A 119 8.29 0.62 17.54
C LEU A 119 7.46 -0.66 17.63
N ARG A 120 7.40 -1.26 18.83
CA ARG A 120 6.57 -2.44 19.11
C ARG A 120 5.08 -2.28 18.79
N CYS A 121 4.53 -1.05 18.74
CA CYS A 121 3.14 -0.83 18.35
C CYS A 121 2.85 -1.15 16.88
N LEU A 122 3.88 -1.30 16.05
CA LEU A 122 3.78 -1.75 14.66
C LEU A 122 3.62 -3.27 14.54
N ARG A 123 3.90 -4.02 15.62
CA ARG A 123 3.58 -5.45 15.69
C ARG A 123 2.09 -5.60 16.01
N ARG A 124 1.27 -5.56 14.96
CA ARG A 124 -0.19 -5.62 15.03
C ARG A 124 -0.65 -7.03 14.64
N GLU A 125 -0.80 -7.92 15.63
CA GLU A 125 -0.98 -9.37 15.40
C GLU A 125 -2.15 -9.71 14.45
N ASP A 126 -3.35 -9.19 14.72
CA ASP A 126 -4.55 -9.46 13.92
C ASP A 126 -4.90 -8.34 12.92
N PHE A 127 -3.91 -7.54 12.52
CA PHE A 127 -4.17 -6.44 11.59
C PHE A 127 -4.45 -6.96 10.18
N ILE A 128 -5.70 -6.83 9.73
CA ILE A 128 -6.22 -7.45 8.51
C ILE A 128 -5.45 -7.04 7.24
N TRP A 129 -4.84 -5.86 7.23
CA TRP A 129 -4.09 -5.33 6.08
C TRP A 129 -2.62 -5.76 6.04
N ASN A 130 -2.09 -6.38 7.10
CA ASN A 130 -0.79 -7.04 7.03
C ASN A 130 -0.91 -8.32 6.19
N LEU A 131 -0.07 -8.50 5.18
CA LEU A 131 -0.18 -9.65 4.26
C LEU A 131 -0.03 -11.01 4.95
N ARG A 132 0.67 -11.10 6.09
CA ARG A 132 0.72 -12.35 6.88
C ARG A 132 -0.67 -12.82 7.34
N ASN A 133 -1.63 -11.89 7.42
CA ASN A 133 -2.97 -12.07 7.94
C ASN A 133 -4.03 -12.26 6.85
N VAL A 134 -3.63 -12.49 5.60
CA VAL A 134 -4.53 -12.93 4.52
C VAL A 134 -5.50 -14.06 4.96
N PRO A 135 -5.09 -15.07 5.75
CA PRO A 135 -6.01 -16.07 6.29
C PRO A 135 -7.22 -15.54 7.08
N LEU A 136 -7.13 -14.34 7.68
CA LEU A 136 -8.24 -13.75 8.43
C LEU A 136 -9.45 -13.43 7.54
N LEU A 137 -9.28 -13.39 6.21
CA LEU A 137 -10.35 -13.15 5.25
C LEU A 137 -11.44 -14.22 5.29
N GLU A 138 -11.17 -15.42 5.82
CA GLU A 138 -12.17 -16.48 6.02
C GLU A 138 -13.40 -15.98 6.80
N LYS A 139 -13.19 -15.06 7.75
CA LYS A 139 -14.25 -14.47 8.58
C LYS A 139 -15.21 -13.58 7.77
N TYR A 140 -14.80 -13.17 6.57
CA TYR A 140 -15.48 -12.19 5.74
C TYR A 140 -16.00 -12.78 4.41
N LEU A 141 -15.75 -14.05 4.11
CA LEU A 141 -16.16 -14.67 2.82
C LEU A 141 -17.67 -14.65 2.59
N SER A 142 -18.47 -14.62 3.66
CA SER A 142 -19.92 -14.47 3.55
C SER A 142 -20.31 -13.19 2.79
N ALA A 143 -19.44 -12.16 2.80
CA ALA A 143 -19.59 -10.90 2.08
C ALA A 143 -19.68 -11.06 0.56
N LEU A 144 -19.14 -12.14 0.00
CA LEU A 144 -19.14 -12.40 -1.43
C LEU A 144 -20.39 -13.13 -1.90
N GLY A 145 -21.11 -13.84 -1.01
CA GLY A 145 -22.14 -14.80 -1.42
C GLY A 145 -21.54 -16.03 -2.09
N GLN A 146 -22.37 -16.90 -2.67
CA GLN A 146 -21.89 -18.11 -3.35
C GLN A 146 -21.69 -17.85 -4.84
N ASN A 147 -20.44 -17.74 -5.28
CA ASN A 147 -20.06 -17.52 -6.67
C ASN A 147 -18.59 -17.90 -6.93
N ARG A 148 -18.17 -17.82 -8.20
CA ARG A 148 -16.80 -18.12 -8.65
C ARG A 148 -15.73 -17.24 -8.00
N ASN A 149 -16.06 -15.99 -7.64
CA ASN A 149 -15.11 -15.10 -6.98
C ASN A 149 -14.81 -15.59 -5.56
N ARG A 150 -15.81 -16.11 -4.85
CA ARG A 150 -15.61 -16.73 -3.54
C ARG A 150 -14.74 -17.99 -3.65
N GLU A 151 -15.03 -18.88 -4.59
CA GLU A 151 -14.24 -20.11 -4.82
C GLU A 151 -12.76 -19.77 -5.10
N MET A 152 -12.52 -18.72 -5.89
CA MET A 152 -11.17 -18.23 -6.18
C MET A 152 -10.45 -17.70 -4.93
N VAL A 153 -11.13 -16.92 -4.10
CA VAL A 153 -10.55 -16.44 -2.83
C VAL A 153 -10.26 -17.62 -1.90
N GLU A 154 -11.17 -18.58 -1.78
CA GLU A 154 -10.96 -19.79 -0.96
C GLU A 154 -9.72 -20.58 -1.42
N GLU A 155 -9.50 -20.70 -2.73
CA GLU A 155 -8.29 -21.33 -3.28
C GLU A 155 -7.02 -20.52 -2.99
N VAL A 156 -7.06 -19.19 -3.12
CA VAL A 156 -5.93 -18.32 -2.72
C VAL A 156 -5.61 -18.53 -1.24
N LEU A 157 -6.62 -18.54 -0.36
CA LEU A 157 -6.43 -18.71 1.08
C LEU A 157 -5.80 -20.06 1.41
N ARG A 158 -6.24 -21.13 0.73
CA ARG A 158 -5.66 -22.47 0.88
C ARG A 158 -4.18 -22.48 0.45
N LEU A 159 -3.88 -22.01 -0.77
CA LEU A 159 -2.50 -21.93 -1.27
C LEU A 159 -1.61 -21.04 -0.40
N PHE A 160 -2.13 -19.93 0.12
CA PHE A 160 -1.39 -19.03 0.99
C PHE A 160 -1.00 -19.71 2.31
N LYS A 161 -1.95 -20.43 2.92
CA LYS A 161 -1.70 -21.22 4.14
C LYS A 161 -0.69 -22.34 3.93
N ASP A 162 -0.79 -23.03 2.80
CA ASP A 162 0.06 -24.19 2.50
C ASP A 162 1.48 -23.79 2.06
N GLU A 163 1.63 -22.67 1.35
CA GLU A 163 2.87 -22.34 0.65
C GLU A 163 3.59 -21.08 1.12
N VAL A 164 2.88 -20.10 1.70
CA VAL A 164 3.46 -18.82 2.13
C VAL A 164 3.73 -18.81 3.62
N LEU A 165 2.73 -19.14 4.46
CA LEU A 165 2.88 -19.09 5.92
C LEU A 165 4.06 -19.92 6.45
N PRO A 166 4.31 -21.17 5.97
CA PRO A 166 5.43 -21.96 6.46
C PRO A 166 6.80 -21.39 6.08
N LYS A 167 6.85 -20.51 5.07
CA LYS A 167 8.08 -19.89 4.55
C LYS A 167 8.40 -18.54 5.18
N LEU A 168 7.49 -17.94 5.97
CA LEU A 168 7.69 -16.61 6.56
C LEU A 168 8.97 -16.50 7.40
N SER A 169 9.39 -17.57 8.06
CA SER A 169 10.66 -17.61 8.82
C SER A 169 11.92 -17.47 7.95
N HIS A 170 11.79 -17.66 6.63
CA HIS A 170 12.86 -17.49 5.64
C HIS A 170 12.80 -16.13 4.94
N PHE A 171 11.80 -15.30 5.23
CA PHE A 171 11.69 -13.96 4.68
C PHE A 171 12.38 -12.97 5.61
N ARG A 172 12.88 -11.87 5.05
CA ARG A 172 13.52 -10.81 5.84
C ARG A 172 12.47 -9.83 6.35
N GLU A 173 12.38 -9.69 7.67
CA GLU A 173 11.46 -8.76 8.32
C GLU A 173 11.84 -7.30 8.03
N CYS A 174 10.85 -6.43 7.87
CA CYS A 174 11.03 -4.98 7.83
C CYS A 174 9.79 -4.26 8.38
N VAL A 175 9.86 -2.93 8.48
CA VAL A 175 8.67 -2.11 8.71
C VAL A 175 8.13 -1.68 7.34
N ASN A 176 6.91 -2.09 7.05
CA ASN A 176 6.21 -1.74 5.82
C ASN A 176 5.39 -0.47 6.02
N HIS A 177 5.24 0.31 4.95
CA HIS A 177 4.15 1.27 4.81
C HIS A 177 2.81 0.53 4.83
N GLY A 178 2.71 -0.59 4.10
CA GLY A 178 1.57 -1.50 4.14
C GLY A 178 0.35 -1.06 3.31
N ASP A 179 0.40 0.16 2.75
CA ASP A 179 -0.68 0.71 1.91
C ASP A 179 -0.17 1.67 0.81
N LEU A 180 0.90 1.28 0.10
CA LEU A 180 1.36 1.99 -1.11
C LEU A 180 0.39 1.78 -2.29
N ASN A 181 -0.80 2.35 -2.18
CA ASN A 181 -1.83 2.32 -3.20
C ASN A 181 -1.76 3.53 -4.15
N ASP A 182 -2.57 3.45 -5.21
CA ASP A 182 -2.71 4.40 -6.31
C ASP A 182 -3.18 5.80 -5.88
N HIS A 183 -3.80 5.93 -4.70
CA HIS A 183 -4.19 7.20 -4.11
C HIS A 183 -3.15 7.79 -3.14
N ASN A 184 -2.25 6.96 -2.63
CA ASN A 184 -1.25 7.34 -1.63
C ASN A 184 0.12 7.70 -2.22
N ILE A 185 0.35 7.43 -3.50
CA ILE A 185 1.55 7.84 -4.22
C ILE A 185 1.26 9.11 -5.02
N LEU A 186 1.98 10.19 -4.71
CA LEU A 186 1.89 11.46 -5.41
C LEU A 186 2.94 11.55 -6.50
N VAL A 187 2.54 12.14 -7.64
CA VAL A 187 3.41 12.41 -8.78
C VAL A 187 3.30 13.85 -9.26
N GLU A 188 4.38 14.32 -9.89
CA GLU A 188 4.45 15.60 -10.58
C GLU A 188 4.95 15.42 -12.02
N PRO A 189 4.56 16.31 -12.95
CA PRO A 189 5.17 16.35 -14.26
C PRO A 189 6.69 16.51 -14.16
N SER A 190 7.42 15.72 -14.94
CA SER A 190 8.85 15.84 -15.15
C SER A 190 9.13 16.25 -16.60
N GLU A 191 10.21 17.00 -16.79
CA GLU A 191 10.72 17.35 -18.12
C GLU A 191 10.88 16.07 -18.96
N PRO A 192 10.20 15.97 -20.12
CA PRO A 192 10.21 14.76 -20.91
C PRO A 192 11.54 14.61 -21.65
N ALA A 193 12.24 13.48 -21.45
CA ALA A 193 13.43 13.15 -22.24
C ALA A 193 13.09 12.75 -23.69
N SER A 194 11.85 12.32 -23.94
CA SER A 194 11.42 11.66 -25.19
C SER A 194 10.11 12.20 -25.79
N GLY A 195 9.59 13.34 -25.31
CA GLY A 195 8.39 13.98 -25.87
C GLY A 195 7.03 13.46 -25.37
N GLU A 196 7.00 12.37 -24.58
CA GLU A 196 5.82 11.93 -23.84
C GLU A 196 5.77 12.56 -22.45
N ALA A 197 4.57 12.88 -21.95
CA ALA A 197 4.41 13.42 -20.59
C ALA A 197 4.98 12.43 -19.56
N ALA A 198 6.14 12.77 -19.00
CA ALA A 198 6.79 11.99 -17.97
C ALA A 198 6.33 12.47 -16.60
N PHE A 199 6.15 11.53 -15.66
CA PHE A 199 5.84 11.82 -14.28
C PHE A 199 6.96 11.27 -13.39
N ARG A 200 7.27 12.02 -12.33
CA ARG A 200 8.14 11.56 -11.24
C ARG A 200 7.35 11.50 -9.94
N VAL A 201 7.71 10.58 -9.06
CA VAL A 201 7.15 10.53 -7.71
C VAL A 201 7.57 11.80 -6.95
N SER A 202 6.60 12.45 -6.29
CA SER A 202 6.80 13.66 -5.48
C SER A 202 6.49 13.46 -3.99
N GLY A 203 5.77 12.40 -3.61
CA GLY A 203 5.44 12.15 -2.21
C GLY A 203 4.69 10.84 -1.96
N ILE A 204 4.63 10.48 -0.68
CA ILE A 204 3.87 9.34 -0.15
C ILE A 204 2.97 9.85 0.96
N LEU A 205 1.71 9.40 0.95
CA LEU A 205 0.69 9.73 1.92
C LEU A 205 0.29 8.49 2.74
N ASP A 206 -0.36 8.77 3.87
CA ASP A 206 -1.09 7.81 4.69
C ASP A 206 -0.31 6.63 5.29
N PHE A 207 0.43 6.94 6.37
CA PHE A 207 1.21 5.98 7.14
C PHE A 207 0.40 5.27 8.25
N ASP A 208 -0.94 5.35 8.26
CA ASP A 208 -1.75 4.77 9.35
C ASP A 208 -1.77 3.22 9.34
N ASP A 209 -1.44 2.61 8.18
CA ASP A 209 -1.38 1.16 7.97
C ASP A 209 0.00 0.53 8.18
N MET A 210 0.98 1.33 8.61
CA MET A 210 2.31 0.80 8.91
C MET A 210 2.24 -0.38 9.88
N SER A 211 3.03 -1.40 9.58
CA SER A 211 3.18 -2.58 10.44
C SER A 211 4.50 -3.30 10.19
N CYS A 212 4.91 -4.16 11.15
CA CYS A 212 6.02 -5.07 10.93
C CYS A 212 5.58 -6.17 9.95
N GLY A 213 6.26 -6.27 8.82
CA GLY A 213 6.04 -7.29 7.80
C GLY A 213 7.37 -7.73 7.21
N TYR A 214 7.44 -7.88 5.89
CA TYR A 214 8.61 -8.38 5.17
C TYR A 214 8.84 -7.56 3.90
N TYR A 215 10.07 -7.47 3.41
CA TYR A 215 10.37 -6.68 2.20
C TYR A 215 9.51 -7.08 0.99
N VAL A 216 9.27 -8.38 0.84
CA VAL A 216 8.42 -8.90 -0.25
C VAL A 216 6.94 -8.49 -0.13
N PHE A 217 6.48 -8.08 1.06
CA PHE A 217 5.09 -7.64 1.23
C PHE A 217 4.87 -6.27 0.59
N GLU A 218 5.77 -5.31 0.77
CA GLU A 218 5.60 -3.97 0.21
C GLU A 218 5.58 -4.01 -1.32
N VAL A 219 6.50 -4.75 -1.94
CA VAL A 219 6.52 -4.90 -3.41
C VAL A 219 5.27 -5.61 -3.93
N ALA A 220 4.75 -6.62 -3.21
CA ALA A 220 3.50 -7.28 -3.61
C ALA A 220 2.29 -6.34 -3.54
N ILE A 221 2.25 -5.46 -2.53
CA ILE A 221 1.21 -4.43 -2.39
C ILE A 221 1.29 -3.42 -3.53
N ALA A 222 2.48 -2.88 -3.80
CA ALA A 222 2.71 -1.93 -4.87
C ALA A 222 2.36 -2.54 -6.25
N ILE A 223 2.78 -3.78 -6.53
CA ILE A 223 2.42 -4.47 -7.77
C ILE A 223 0.90 -4.54 -7.92
N MET A 224 0.18 -5.01 -6.90
CA MET A 224 -1.28 -5.16 -6.97
C MET A 224 -1.98 -3.86 -7.37
N TYR A 225 -1.68 -2.75 -6.68
CA TYR A 225 -2.33 -1.46 -6.99
C TYR A 225 -1.91 -0.92 -8.35
N MET A 226 -0.65 -1.12 -8.75
CA MET A 226 -0.23 -0.72 -10.09
C MET A 226 -0.85 -1.55 -11.22
N MET A 227 -1.24 -2.79 -10.94
CA MET A 227 -2.05 -3.60 -11.86
C MET A 227 -3.45 -3.02 -12.07
N ILE A 228 -4.02 -2.31 -11.09
CA ILE A 228 -5.32 -1.65 -11.20
C ILE A 228 -5.26 -0.48 -12.19
N GLU A 229 -4.16 0.30 -12.15
CA GLU A 229 -4.00 1.51 -12.95
C GLU A 229 -3.43 1.28 -14.36
N SER A 230 -2.69 0.18 -14.55
CA SER A 230 -2.01 -0.09 -15.82
C SER A 230 -2.96 -0.57 -16.92
N ARG A 231 -2.68 -0.14 -18.16
CA ARG A 231 -3.32 -0.68 -19.37
C ARG A 231 -2.82 -2.08 -19.75
N ASP A 232 -1.63 -2.44 -19.28
CA ASP A 232 -1.09 -3.80 -19.30
C ASP A 232 -0.87 -4.30 -17.87
N PRO A 233 -1.92 -4.78 -17.19
CA PRO A 233 -1.84 -5.26 -15.80
C PRO A 233 -0.88 -6.43 -15.62
N MET A 234 -0.78 -7.34 -16.60
CA MET A 234 0.02 -8.55 -16.42
C MET A 234 1.52 -8.24 -16.53
N GLY A 235 1.93 -7.24 -17.30
CA GLY A 235 3.33 -6.80 -17.38
C GLY A 235 3.82 -6.02 -16.15
N VAL A 236 2.92 -5.42 -15.35
CA VAL A 236 3.27 -4.52 -14.24
C VAL A 236 4.30 -5.09 -13.28
N GLY A 237 4.10 -6.35 -12.87
CA GLY A 237 4.93 -6.96 -11.83
C GLY A 237 6.41 -6.97 -12.18
N GLY A 238 6.77 -7.08 -13.45
CA GLY A 238 8.16 -7.08 -13.89
C GLY A 238 8.85 -5.71 -13.74
N HIS A 239 8.18 -4.63 -14.16
CA HIS A 239 8.73 -3.28 -14.06
C HIS A 239 8.89 -2.83 -12.61
N VAL A 240 7.86 -3.06 -11.79
CA VAL A 240 7.90 -2.74 -10.35
C VAL A 240 8.95 -3.59 -9.64
N LEU A 241 9.03 -4.89 -9.95
CA LEU A 241 10.05 -5.77 -9.36
C LEU A 241 11.47 -5.34 -9.74
N ALA A 242 11.72 -4.95 -10.98
CA ALA A 242 13.03 -4.41 -11.40
C ALA A 242 13.44 -3.20 -10.56
N GLY A 243 12.52 -2.25 -10.37
CA GLY A 243 12.78 -1.08 -9.54
C GLY A 243 13.06 -1.43 -8.08
N PHE A 244 12.28 -2.34 -7.52
CA PHE A 244 12.45 -2.78 -6.14
C PHE A 244 13.80 -3.48 -5.93
N GLU A 245 14.12 -4.44 -6.80
CA GLU A 245 15.36 -5.23 -6.74
C GLU A 245 16.62 -4.42 -7.07
N SER A 246 16.50 -3.26 -7.73
CA SER A 246 17.62 -2.33 -7.90
C SER A 246 18.11 -1.75 -6.57
N VAL A 247 17.32 -1.86 -5.50
CA VAL A 247 17.65 -1.35 -4.16
C VAL A 247 17.72 -2.50 -3.15
N ILE A 248 16.71 -3.37 -3.12
CA ILE A 248 16.64 -4.56 -2.26
C ILE A 248 16.41 -5.80 -3.14
N PRO A 249 17.47 -6.53 -3.51
CA PRO A 249 17.32 -7.81 -4.20
C PRO A 249 16.52 -8.78 -3.34
N LEU A 250 15.46 -9.39 -3.87
CA LEU A 250 14.69 -10.41 -3.15
C LEU A 250 15.47 -11.72 -3.07
N THR A 251 15.31 -12.44 -1.96
CA THR A 251 15.80 -13.81 -1.84
C THR A 251 14.96 -14.76 -2.71
N PRO A 252 15.47 -15.96 -3.05
CA PRO A 252 14.68 -16.96 -3.78
C PRO A 252 13.37 -17.33 -3.08
N ALA A 253 13.36 -17.37 -1.74
CA ALA A 253 12.17 -17.70 -0.96
C ALA A 253 11.10 -16.60 -1.06
N GLU A 254 11.50 -15.34 -0.92
CA GLU A 254 10.64 -14.17 -1.10
C GLU A 254 10.10 -14.11 -2.53
N ARG A 255 11.00 -14.17 -3.52
CA ARG A 255 10.64 -14.09 -4.93
C ARG A 255 9.67 -15.20 -5.34
N GLY A 256 9.87 -16.43 -4.87
CA GLY A 256 8.97 -17.57 -5.13
C GLY A 256 7.62 -17.50 -4.43
N ALA A 257 7.38 -16.52 -3.55
CA ALA A 257 6.07 -16.27 -2.93
C ALA A 257 5.33 -15.09 -3.55
N LEU A 258 5.98 -14.31 -4.43
CA LEU A 258 5.47 -13.03 -4.92
C LEU A 258 4.09 -13.14 -5.58
N PHE A 259 3.89 -14.15 -6.44
CA PHE A 259 2.60 -14.37 -7.10
C PHE A 259 1.45 -14.54 -6.10
N LEU A 260 1.63 -15.40 -5.09
CA LEU A 260 0.60 -15.64 -4.07
C LEU A 260 0.40 -14.44 -3.15
N LEU A 261 1.45 -13.66 -2.88
CA LEU A 261 1.35 -12.42 -2.11
C LEU A 261 0.52 -11.35 -2.82
N VAL A 262 0.72 -11.18 -4.13
CA VAL A 262 -0.09 -10.27 -4.97
C VAL A 262 -1.55 -10.74 -5.01
N CYS A 263 -1.79 -12.05 -5.20
CA CYS A 263 -3.13 -12.63 -5.13
C CYS A 263 -3.78 -12.41 -3.75
N GLY A 264 -2.99 -12.56 -2.67
CA GLY A 264 -3.42 -12.31 -1.30
C GLY A 264 -3.84 -10.86 -1.09
N ARG A 265 -3.08 -9.88 -1.61
CA ARG A 265 -3.46 -8.46 -1.52
C ARG A 265 -4.72 -8.14 -2.32
N PHE A 266 -4.90 -8.73 -3.51
CA PHE A 266 -6.16 -8.65 -4.24
C PHE A 266 -7.32 -9.16 -3.38
N CYS A 267 -7.17 -10.35 -2.76
CA CYS A 267 -8.20 -10.92 -1.90
C CYS A 267 -8.51 -10.00 -0.71
N GLN A 268 -7.50 -9.42 -0.04
CA GLN A 268 -7.71 -8.47 1.06
C GLN A 268 -8.56 -7.29 0.61
N SER A 269 -8.15 -6.61 -0.47
CA SER A 269 -8.86 -5.43 -0.97
C SER A 269 -10.30 -5.77 -1.38
N LEU A 270 -10.50 -6.83 -2.18
CA LEU A 270 -11.79 -7.18 -2.76
C LEU A 270 -12.79 -7.71 -1.74
N VAL A 271 -12.35 -8.57 -0.81
CA VAL A 271 -13.21 -9.12 0.25
C VAL A 271 -13.60 -8.03 1.25
N MET A 272 -12.64 -7.21 1.68
CA MET A 272 -12.92 -6.14 2.64
C MET A 272 -13.76 -5.03 2.03
N ALA A 273 -13.60 -4.72 0.74
CA ALA A 273 -14.50 -3.83 0.01
C ALA A 273 -15.94 -4.37 0.00
N ALA A 274 -16.13 -5.64 -0.37
CA ALA A 274 -17.45 -6.27 -0.38
C ALA A 274 -18.10 -6.31 1.01
N HIS A 275 -17.31 -6.61 2.05
CA HIS A 275 -17.78 -6.58 3.43
C HIS A 275 -18.19 -5.17 3.87
N SER A 276 -17.33 -4.18 3.59
CA SER A 276 -17.57 -2.78 3.96
C SER A 276 -18.79 -2.20 3.25
N CYS A 277 -19.03 -2.55 1.98
CA CYS A 277 -20.23 -2.14 1.24
C CYS A 277 -21.53 -2.67 1.86
N ARG A 278 -21.49 -3.83 2.53
CA ARG A 278 -22.68 -4.35 3.25
C ARG A 278 -22.98 -3.58 4.53
N LEU A 279 -21.94 -3.08 5.20
CA LEU A 279 -22.09 -2.29 6.43
C LEU A 279 -22.42 -0.82 6.14
N HIS A 280 -21.88 -0.30 5.04
CA HIS A 280 -21.94 1.10 4.64
C HIS A 280 -22.28 1.23 3.14
N PRO A 281 -23.50 0.84 2.73
CA PRO A 281 -23.91 0.84 1.32
C PRO A 281 -23.87 2.24 0.70
N GLU A 282 -24.00 3.30 1.49
CA GLU A 282 -23.85 4.70 1.06
C GLU A 282 -22.45 5.03 0.51
N ASN A 283 -21.43 4.24 0.87
CA ASN A 283 -20.04 4.44 0.45
C ASN A 283 -19.60 3.47 -0.67
N ALA A 284 -20.54 2.71 -1.24
CA ALA A 284 -20.23 1.64 -2.18
C ALA A 284 -19.42 2.13 -3.40
N GLU A 285 -19.71 3.31 -3.94
CA GLU A 285 -18.99 3.83 -5.11
C GLU A 285 -17.50 4.00 -4.86
N TYR A 286 -17.13 4.52 -3.69
CA TYR A 286 -15.73 4.68 -3.26
C TYR A 286 -15.09 3.33 -2.92
N LEU A 287 -15.77 2.51 -2.12
CA LEU A 287 -15.24 1.23 -1.66
C LEU A 287 -15.03 0.23 -2.81
N MET A 288 -15.75 0.39 -3.92
CA MET A 288 -15.68 -0.50 -5.08
C MET A 288 -14.72 -0.02 -6.16
N ILE A 289 -13.96 1.09 -5.99
CA ILE A 289 -13.00 1.60 -6.99
C ILE A 289 -12.06 0.47 -7.45
N THR A 290 -11.33 -0.15 -6.51
CA THR A 290 -10.43 -1.27 -6.81
C THR A 290 -11.18 -2.49 -7.36
N ALA A 291 -12.41 -2.72 -6.89
CA ALA A 291 -13.22 -3.88 -7.30
C ALA A 291 -13.71 -3.79 -8.77
N LYS A 292 -13.71 -2.60 -9.38
CA LYS A 292 -14.12 -2.42 -10.80
C LYS A 292 -13.28 -3.28 -11.74
N THR A 293 -11.97 -3.40 -11.50
CA THR A 293 -11.05 -4.16 -12.35
C THR A 293 -10.33 -5.29 -11.60
N GLY A 294 -10.23 -5.21 -10.27
CA GLY A 294 -9.45 -6.16 -9.47
C GLY A 294 -9.90 -7.62 -9.61
N TRP A 295 -11.21 -7.90 -9.68
CA TRP A 295 -11.71 -9.26 -9.92
C TRP A 295 -11.23 -9.82 -11.27
N LYS A 296 -11.26 -9.00 -12.33
CA LYS A 296 -10.81 -9.40 -13.67
C LYS A 296 -9.32 -9.71 -13.66
N HIS A 297 -8.50 -8.91 -12.98
CA HIS A 297 -7.05 -9.13 -12.92
C HIS A 297 -6.69 -10.38 -12.12
N LEU A 298 -7.32 -10.59 -10.96
CA LEU A 298 -7.13 -11.81 -10.17
C LEU A 298 -7.53 -13.05 -10.98
N GLN A 299 -8.67 -13.00 -11.68
CA GLN A 299 -9.11 -14.08 -12.58
C GLN A 299 -8.11 -14.34 -13.71
N GLN A 300 -7.57 -13.27 -14.32
CA GLN A 300 -6.58 -13.39 -15.39
C GLN A 300 -5.26 -14.00 -14.90
N MET A 301 -4.77 -13.60 -13.72
CA MET A 301 -3.58 -14.21 -13.11
C MET A 301 -3.76 -15.72 -12.90
N PHE A 302 -4.92 -16.13 -12.39
CA PHE A 302 -5.24 -17.54 -12.20
C PHE A 302 -5.35 -18.29 -13.53
N ALA A 303 -5.99 -17.70 -14.54
CA ALA A 303 -6.14 -18.31 -15.85
C ALA A 303 -4.80 -18.47 -16.59
N MET A 304 -3.89 -17.49 -16.48
CA MET A 304 -2.53 -17.61 -17.01
C MET A 304 -1.69 -18.65 -16.25
N GLY A 305 -1.95 -18.77 -14.94
CA GLY A 305 -1.23 -19.67 -14.05
C GLY A 305 0.07 -19.06 -13.54
N ARG A 306 0.46 -19.49 -12.33
CA ARG A 306 1.61 -18.94 -11.58
C ARG A 306 2.88 -18.84 -12.44
N ARG A 307 3.27 -19.95 -13.07
CA ARG A 307 4.52 -20.02 -13.84
C ARG A 307 4.56 -19.00 -14.98
N ALA A 308 3.48 -18.86 -15.75
CA ALA A 308 3.46 -17.92 -16.88
C ALA A 308 3.55 -16.46 -16.41
N VAL A 309 2.87 -16.12 -15.31
CA VAL A 309 2.93 -14.77 -14.72
C VAL A 309 4.32 -14.49 -14.13
N GLU A 310 4.89 -15.44 -13.41
CA GLU A 310 6.24 -15.33 -12.84
C GLU A 310 7.31 -15.24 -13.92
N ASP A 311 7.24 -16.06 -14.97
CA ASP A 311 8.16 -16.00 -16.11
C ASP A 311 8.09 -14.61 -16.76
N LEU A 312 6.88 -14.10 -17.04
CA LEU A 312 6.68 -12.74 -17.58
C LEU A 312 7.30 -11.65 -16.68
N TRP A 313 7.01 -11.68 -15.37
CA TRP A 313 7.55 -10.69 -14.45
C TRP A 313 9.07 -10.79 -14.31
N PHE A 314 9.61 -12.00 -14.22
CA PHE A 314 11.03 -12.20 -13.98
C PHE A 314 11.87 -11.98 -15.24
N ASP A 315 11.37 -12.30 -16.42
CA ASP A 315 12.00 -11.94 -17.69
C ASP A 315 12.04 -10.42 -17.89
N THR A 316 10.90 -9.76 -17.65
CA THR A 316 10.81 -8.30 -17.70
C THR A 316 11.74 -7.66 -16.66
N ALA A 317 11.83 -8.19 -15.45
CA ALA A 317 12.74 -7.64 -14.45
C ALA A 317 14.22 -7.81 -14.84
N ARG A 318 14.57 -8.94 -15.48
CA ARG A 318 15.92 -9.21 -15.98
C ARG A 318 16.34 -8.27 -17.12
N SER A 319 15.42 -7.85 -17.99
CA SER A 319 15.77 -7.01 -19.15
C SER A 319 16.35 -5.65 -18.72
N TYR A 320 15.85 -5.06 -17.62
CA TYR A 320 16.40 -3.83 -17.02
C TYR A 320 17.87 -3.94 -16.60
N GLY A 321 18.32 -5.12 -16.14
CA GLY A 321 19.71 -5.34 -15.76
C GLY A 321 20.66 -5.62 -16.93
N SER A 322 20.10 -5.99 -18.10
CA SER A 322 20.86 -6.41 -19.28
C SER A 322 21.18 -5.28 -20.28
N GLY A 323 20.68 -4.06 -20.03
CA GLY A 323 20.84 -2.92 -20.94
C GLY A 323 20.02 -3.03 -22.24
N VAL A 324 19.12 -4.02 -22.34
CA VAL A 324 18.16 -4.14 -23.44
C VAL A 324 17.04 -3.12 -23.18
N PRO A 325 16.73 -2.20 -24.12
CA PRO A 325 15.63 -1.27 -23.94
C PRO A 325 14.31 -2.04 -23.78
N VAL A 326 13.55 -1.64 -22.77
CA VAL A 326 12.19 -2.12 -22.47
C VAL A 326 11.19 -1.17 -23.07
#